data_AF-A0A4P8REN0-F1
#
_entry.id   AF-A0A4P8REN0-F1
#
_cell.length_a   1.000
_cell.length_b   1.000
_cell.length_c   1.000
_cell.angle_alpha   90.00
_cell.angle_beta   90.00
_cell.angle_gamma   90.00
#
_symmetry.space_group_name_H-M   'P 1'
#
loop_
_entity.id
_entity.type
_entity.pdbx_description
1 polymer ?
#
loop_
_entity_poly.entity_id
_entity_poly.type
_entity_poly.pdbx_seq_one_letter_code
_entity_poly.pdbx_strand_id
1 'polypeptide(L)'
;MKSTFTLLFFLLITTIASYAQVHTIKLSNQALPALERDFYIEQVLDTRNVKYAIGEVQKGVFNNKVNANFAAPLEQELLAYATATYPKQEGQTPVTLRVNKLWISEVTSMSSEAGIAEIVVDFLYRNQDNYQRLYTASATISQGGLDVTNKHAANISKVLDKCLQTFSSKDFTMLLAQSVALTEAEAKAPYDNSRITASFPVMQTDNYTEGIYMTLDEFRANTPGITSGYEIKSKSNFKKPMTSGGDLTPVLLSSDGKDKKLKDAWGFAYNNSLYINYYGVYFPLASNGQNFLFVGPPLASGTGAVAAGAAVGGIIGGAIAGGIVAATAKPAVYSLDLVTGIIAPDKSYNDAQEQNGETNITDTKLILYRSAKGEKAMPVHVKVNGVERDLNPGEMIELYLSAAEAETIVCLSEDESNCISLLPAGKKTYYIACNLNDKTTTNKASLQEVDKAKGEYDVKGIVFAQKKQSKK
;
A
#
# COMPACT_ATOMS: atom_id res chain seq x y z
N MET A 1 -13.37 66.53 -3.76
CA MET A 1 -12.58 65.83 -2.72
C MET A 1 -13.25 64.53 -2.24
N LYS A 2 -13.65 63.61 -3.15
CA LYS A 2 -14.30 62.33 -2.79
C LYS A 2 -13.77 61.09 -3.54
N SER A 3 -12.77 61.22 -4.42
CA SER A 3 -12.23 60.07 -5.19
C SER A 3 -10.79 59.69 -4.84
N THR A 4 -10.09 60.45 -4.01
CA THR A 4 -8.69 60.15 -3.61
C THR A 4 -8.56 59.24 -2.39
N PHE A 5 -9.64 58.95 -1.67
CA PHE A 5 -9.59 58.10 -0.46
C PHE A 5 -9.79 56.61 -0.76
N THR A 6 -10.38 56.25 -1.91
CA THR A 6 -10.63 54.84 -2.28
C THR A 6 -9.39 54.16 -2.87
N LEU A 7 -8.44 54.91 -3.43
CA LEU A 7 -7.21 54.36 -4.00
C LEU A 7 -6.17 53.98 -2.93
N LEU A 8 -6.23 54.59 -1.74
CA LEU A 8 -5.27 54.32 -0.65
C LEU A 8 -5.60 53.04 0.13
N PHE A 9 -6.87 52.60 0.15
CA PHE A 9 -7.27 51.37 0.83
C PHE A 9 -6.95 50.11 0.00
N PHE A 10 -6.89 50.24 -1.33
CA PHE A 10 -6.50 49.13 -2.22
C PHE A 10 -4.98 48.91 -2.28
N LEU A 11 -4.17 49.91 -1.91
CA LEU A 11 -2.71 49.76 -1.89
C LEU A 11 -2.17 49.12 -0.59
N LEU A 12 -2.98 49.04 0.48
CA LEU A 12 -2.59 48.40 1.75
C LEU A 12 -2.85 46.87 1.78
N ILE A 13 -3.36 46.30 0.68
CA ILE A 13 -3.46 44.84 0.45
C ILE A 13 -2.22 44.34 -0.32
N THR A 14 -1.17 45.17 -0.44
CA THR A 14 0.09 44.76 -1.03
C THR A 14 0.83 43.81 -0.10
N THR A 15 0.68 42.52 -0.42
CA THR A 15 1.73 41.51 -0.26
C THR A 15 2.29 41.37 1.15
N ILE A 16 1.45 40.94 2.10
CA ILE A 16 1.99 40.08 3.14
C ILE A 16 2.37 38.80 2.40
N ALA A 17 3.62 38.74 1.92
CA ALA A 17 4.20 37.51 1.43
C ALA A 17 4.11 36.54 2.61
N SER A 18 3.09 35.67 2.57
CA SER A 18 2.97 34.55 3.46
C SER A 18 4.16 33.65 3.15
N TYR A 19 5.31 33.96 3.73
CA TYR A 19 6.47 33.08 3.69
C TYR A 19 5.97 31.75 4.24
N ALA A 20 5.90 30.75 3.36
CA ALA A 20 5.62 29.40 3.75
C ALA A 20 6.62 29.06 4.86
N GLN A 21 6.14 29.02 6.10
CA GLN A 21 7.01 28.75 7.24
C GLN A 21 7.56 27.35 7.02
N VAL A 22 8.88 27.19 6.95
CA VAL A 22 9.52 25.88 6.87
C VAL A 22 9.91 25.48 8.29
N HIS A 23 9.63 24.25 8.69
CA HIS A 23 10.14 23.71 9.95
C HIS A 23 11.57 23.19 9.75
N THR A 24 12.53 23.80 10.46
CA THR A 24 13.94 23.42 10.35
C THR A 24 14.28 22.31 11.35
N ILE A 25 14.82 21.19 10.85
CA ILE A 25 15.38 20.10 11.63
C ILE A 25 16.90 20.24 11.68
N LYS A 26 17.49 19.89 12.82
CA LYS A 26 18.95 19.83 13.01
C LYS A 26 19.31 18.51 13.70
N LEU A 27 20.26 17.78 13.13
CA LEU A 27 20.74 16.52 13.69
C LEU A 27 21.94 16.70 14.63
N SER A 28 22.55 17.89 14.67
CA SER A 28 23.74 18.20 15.49
C SER A 28 23.58 17.93 17.00
N ASN A 29 22.35 17.84 17.50
CA ASN A 29 22.05 17.59 18.91
C ASN A 29 21.63 16.14 19.18
N GLN A 30 21.65 15.28 18.16
CA GLN A 30 21.36 13.86 18.29
C GLN A 30 22.66 13.09 18.47
N ALA A 31 22.60 11.96 19.16
CA ALA A 31 23.72 11.02 19.28
C ALA A 31 23.22 9.63 18.91
N LEU A 32 24.08 8.84 18.27
CA LEU A 32 23.81 7.43 18.04
C LEU A 32 24.52 6.57 19.09
N PRO A 33 23.99 5.37 19.38
CA PRO A 33 24.74 4.36 20.13
C PRO A 33 26.08 4.04 19.44
N ALA A 34 27.02 3.46 20.17
CA ALA A 34 28.26 2.98 19.56
C ALA A 34 27.96 1.89 18.51
N LEU A 35 28.66 1.94 17.38
CA LEU A 35 28.51 1.00 16.27
C LEU A 35 29.85 0.37 15.91
N GLU A 36 29.96 -0.94 16.13
CA GLU A 36 31.05 -1.76 15.61
C GLU A 36 30.90 -1.90 14.10
N ARG A 37 31.93 -1.50 13.35
CA ARG A 37 31.90 -1.44 11.88
C ARG A 37 33.31 -1.37 11.30
N ASP A 38 33.43 -1.89 10.09
CA ASP A 38 34.62 -1.87 9.25
C ASP A 38 34.51 -0.85 8.09
N PHE A 39 33.55 0.07 8.16
CA PHE A 39 33.30 1.09 7.14
C PHE A 39 33.11 2.49 7.73
N TYR A 40 33.25 3.51 6.88
CA TYR A 40 32.85 4.88 7.18
C TYR A 40 32.01 5.45 6.03
N ILE A 41 31.14 6.41 6.34
CA ILE A 41 30.38 7.14 5.32
C ILE A 41 31.27 8.22 4.73
N GLU A 42 31.70 8.03 3.49
CA GLU A 42 32.55 8.98 2.77
C GLU A 42 31.73 10.08 2.08
N GLN A 43 30.58 9.70 1.54
CA GLN A 43 29.73 10.56 0.74
C GLN A 43 28.26 10.23 1.00
N VAL A 44 27.40 11.25 0.87
CA VAL A 44 25.95 11.09 0.80
C VAL A 44 25.46 11.54 -0.57
N LEU A 45 24.55 10.77 -1.18
CA LEU A 45 23.86 11.13 -2.42
C LEU A 45 22.37 11.29 -2.12
N ASP A 46 21.76 12.41 -2.51
CA ASP A 46 20.30 12.56 -2.49
C ASP A 46 19.71 12.13 -3.84
N THR A 47 19.07 10.97 -3.89
CA THR A 47 18.37 10.44 -5.07
C THR A 47 16.86 10.40 -4.88
N ARG A 48 16.35 11.09 -3.87
CA ARG A 48 14.90 11.19 -3.64
C ARG A 48 14.23 11.91 -4.81
N ASN A 49 13.02 11.48 -5.15
CA ASN A 49 12.17 12.18 -6.13
C ASN A 49 11.73 13.56 -5.61
N VAL A 50 11.52 13.69 -4.29
CA VAL A 50 11.13 14.93 -3.63
C VAL A 50 12.32 15.44 -2.82
N LYS A 51 12.97 16.51 -3.30
CA LYS A 51 14.16 17.11 -2.67
C LYS A 51 13.91 18.40 -1.89
N TYR A 52 12.79 19.07 -2.14
CA TYR A 52 12.46 20.37 -1.52
C TYR A 52 11.94 20.27 -0.08
N ALA A 53 11.66 19.05 0.40
CA ALA A 53 11.19 18.74 1.74
C ALA A 53 11.76 17.39 2.19
N ILE A 54 11.90 17.19 3.50
CA ILE A 54 12.14 15.87 4.13
C ILE A 54 10.89 15.35 4.85
N GLY A 55 9.73 15.98 4.63
CA GLY A 55 8.47 15.63 5.25
C GLY A 55 7.59 16.82 5.57
N GLU A 56 6.56 16.56 6.38
CA GLU A 56 5.59 17.55 6.85
C GLU A 56 5.43 17.43 8.37
N VAL A 57 5.24 18.57 9.03
CA VAL A 57 4.87 18.67 10.45
C VAL A 57 3.63 19.55 10.60
N GLN A 58 2.97 19.51 11.73
CA GLN A 58 1.80 20.29 12.08
C GLN A 58 2.22 21.41 13.04
N LYS A 59 1.85 22.66 12.75
CA LYS A 59 2.17 23.82 13.58
C LYS A 59 0.94 24.63 13.95
N GLY A 60 0.97 25.16 15.17
CA GLY A 60 -0.05 26.05 15.72
C GLY A 60 -1.30 25.31 16.19
N VAL A 61 -2.23 26.06 16.79
CA VAL A 61 -3.45 25.52 17.43
C VAL A 61 -4.37 24.79 16.44
N PHE A 62 -4.24 25.08 15.14
CA PHE A 62 -5.03 24.47 14.07
C PHE A 62 -4.30 23.35 13.32
N ASN A 63 -3.14 22.91 13.80
CA ASN A 63 -2.38 21.81 13.19
C ASN A 63 -2.09 22.05 11.69
N ASN A 64 -1.70 23.28 11.33
CA ASN A 64 -1.42 23.63 9.94
C ASN A 64 -0.20 22.85 9.46
N LYS A 65 -0.34 22.13 8.34
CA LYS A 65 0.76 21.40 7.74
C LYS A 65 1.82 22.34 7.19
N VAL A 66 3.07 22.04 7.51
CA VAL A 66 4.25 22.82 7.17
C VAL A 66 5.33 21.86 6.71
N ASN A 67 5.98 22.18 5.57
CA ASN A 67 7.13 21.42 5.11
C ASN A 67 8.25 21.46 6.15
N ALA A 68 8.88 20.31 6.37
CA ALA A 68 10.09 20.19 7.14
C ALA A 68 11.32 20.07 6.24
N ASN A 69 12.43 20.70 6.65
CA ASN A 69 13.71 20.66 5.95
C ASN A 69 14.87 20.73 6.94
N PHE A 70 16.04 20.29 6.49
CA PHE A 70 17.29 20.60 7.20
C PHE A 70 17.71 22.06 6.95
N ALA A 71 18.56 22.59 7.84
CA ALA A 71 19.15 23.91 7.63
C ALA A 71 20.15 23.93 6.48
N ALA A 72 20.90 22.83 6.32
CA ALA A 72 21.82 22.58 5.21
C ALA A 72 21.18 21.63 4.18
N PRO A 73 21.71 21.53 2.93
CA PRO A 73 21.36 20.47 2.01
C PRO A 73 21.46 19.08 2.67
N LEU A 74 20.58 18.15 2.29
CA LEU A 74 20.47 16.84 2.93
C LEU A 74 21.80 16.11 2.99
N GLU A 75 22.56 16.14 1.90
CA GLU A 75 23.85 15.47 1.78
C GLU A 75 24.84 16.00 2.81
N GLN A 76 24.85 17.32 3.02
CA GLN A 76 25.74 17.97 3.98
C GLN A 76 25.32 17.68 5.41
N GLU A 77 24.02 17.77 5.73
CA GLU A 77 23.52 17.51 7.08
C GLU A 77 23.78 16.05 7.49
N LEU A 78 23.45 15.08 6.62
CA LEU A 78 23.63 13.67 6.95
C LEU A 78 25.10 13.26 6.98
N LEU A 79 25.95 13.80 6.08
CA LEU A 79 27.38 13.52 6.11
C LEU A 79 28.04 14.11 7.36
N ALA A 80 27.70 15.34 7.73
CA ALA A 80 28.20 15.97 8.95
C ALA A 80 27.77 15.19 10.18
N TYR A 81 26.50 14.77 10.23
CA TYR A 81 25.97 13.95 11.31
C TYR A 81 26.66 12.59 11.43
N ALA A 82 26.80 11.87 10.31
CA ALA A 82 27.48 10.57 10.27
C ALA A 82 28.96 10.69 10.66
N THR A 83 29.67 11.71 10.17
CA THR A 83 31.09 11.93 10.49
C THR A 83 31.30 12.31 11.95
N ALA A 84 30.43 13.15 12.52
CA ALA A 84 30.52 13.55 13.92
C ALA A 84 30.25 12.36 14.86
N THR A 85 29.33 11.47 14.47
CA THR A 85 28.93 10.34 15.31
C THR A 85 29.84 9.13 15.14
N TYR A 86 30.29 8.88 13.92
CA TYR A 86 31.07 7.71 13.51
C TYR A 86 32.30 8.14 12.69
N PRO A 87 33.27 8.82 13.32
CA PRO A 87 34.46 9.30 12.62
C PRO A 87 35.23 8.15 11.98
N LYS A 88 35.87 8.44 10.85
CA LYS A 88 36.73 7.49 10.13
C LYS A 88 37.84 6.97 11.05
N GLN A 89 38.03 5.66 11.06
CA GLN A 89 39.13 4.97 11.72
C GLN A 89 40.05 4.29 10.69
N GLU A 90 41.26 3.95 11.11
CA GLU A 90 42.21 3.24 10.26
C GLU A 90 41.66 1.87 9.85
N GLY A 91 41.91 1.46 8.60
CA GLY A 91 41.42 0.18 8.06
C GLY A 91 39.95 0.15 7.65
N GLN A 92 39.18 1.21 7.87
CA GLN A 92 37.77 1.25 7.45
C GLN A 92 37.60 1.51 5.95
N THR A 93 36.62 0.82 5.37
CA THR A 93 36.23 0.91 3.96
C THR A 93 35.34 2.14 3.70
N PRO A 94 35.62 2.94 2.66
CA PRO A 94 34.73 4.04 2.27
C PRO A 94 33.43 3.51 1.67
N VAL A 95 32.30 3.99 2.19
CA VAL A 95 30.97 3.68 1.67
C VAL A 95 30.22 4.98 1.38
N THR A 96 29.54 5.02 0.24
CA THR A 96 28.61 6.09 -0.12
C THR A 96 27.20 5.73 0.33
N LEU A 97 26.57 6.61 1.10
CA LEU A 97 25.18 6.48 1.52
C LEU A 97 24.27 7.17 0.50
N ARG A 98 23.55 6.40 -0.31
CA ARG A 98 22.56 6.94 -1.24
C ARG A 98 21.19 6.96 -0.59
N VAL A 99 20.62 8.15 -0.39
CA VAL A 99 19.31 8.36 0.22
C VAL A 99 18.23 8.36 -0.86
N ASN A 100 17.47 7.28 -0.87
CA ASN A 100 16.41 7.03 -1.84
C ASN A 100 15.05 7.56 -1.36
N LYS A 101 14.81 7.48 -0.05
CA LYS A 101 13.65 8.04 0.64
C LYS A 101 14.09 8.58 2.00
N LEU A 102 13.62 9.77 2.35
CA LEU A 102 13.62 10.29 3.70
C LEU A 102 12.36 11.14 3.84
N TRP A 103 11.46 10.72 4.71
CA TRP A 103 10.21 11.42 4.94
C TRP A 103 9.85 11.37 6.42
N ILE A 104 9.37 12.49 6.95
CA ILE A 104 8.74 12.58 8.25
C ILE A 104 7.29 13.02 8.11
N SER A 105 6.45 12.56 9.03
CA SER A 105 5.05 12.96 9.08
C SER A 105 4.50 12.86 10.50
N GLU A 106 3.38 13.54 10.74
CA GLU A 106 2.65 13.46 12.00
C GLU A 106 1.24 12.95 11.74
N VAL A 107 0.84 11.98 12.54
CA VAL A 107 -0.52 11.43 12.55
C VAL A 107 -1.16 11.82 13.88
N THR A 108 -2.20 12.63 13.79
CA THR A 108 -2.93 13.15 14.96
C THR A 108 -4.25 12.42 15.06
N SER A 109 -4.46 11.76 16.19
CA SER A 109 -5.76 11.23 16.62
C SER A 109 -6.37 12.13 17.69
N MET A 110 -7.59 11.83 18.13
CA MET A 110 -8.27 12.63 19.17
C MET A 110 -7.51 12.72 20.51
N SER A 111 -6.69 11.73 20.84
CA SER A 111 -6.03 11.64 22.17
C SER A 111 -4.53 11.37 22.10
N SER A 112 -3.98 11.25 20.90
CA SER A 112 -2.57 10.99 20.70
C SER A 112 -2.09 11.60 19.41
N GLU A 113 -0.85 12.03 19.41
CA GLU A 113 -0.13 12.38 18.21
C GLU A 113 1.04 11.40 18.10
N ALA A 114 1.36 10.97 16.88
CA ALA A 114 2.49 10.11 16.59
C ALA A 114 3.34 10.69 15.45
N GLY A 115 4.64 10.77 15.68
CA GLY A 115 5.60 11.26 14.70
C GLY A 115 6.29 10.09 14.07
N ILE A 116 6.25 10.05 12.75
CA ILE A 116 6.79 8.98 11.93
C ILE A 116 7.99 9.51 11.19
N ALA A 117 9.09 8.77 11.20
CA ALA A 117 10.19 8.94 10.26
C ALA A 117 10.38 7.64 9.49
N GLU A 118 10.65 7.77 8.20
CA GLU A 118 10.96 6.67 7.31
C GLU A 118 12.20 7.00 6.48
N ILE A 119 13.01 5.97 6.23
CA ILE A 119 14.20 6.10 5.39
C ILE A 119 14.37 4.84 4.54
N VAL A 120 14.82 5.05 3.31
CA VAL A 120 15.35 4.00 2.42
C VAL A 120 16.69 4.48 1.93
N VAL A 121 17.72 3.67 2.13
CA VAL A 121 19.09 3.97 1.73
C VAL A 121 19.73 2.79 1.00
N ASP A 122 20.61 3.11 0.06
CA ASP A 122 21.57 2.14 -0.44
C ASP A 122 22.96 2.44 0.10
N PHE A 123 23.69 1.37 0.41
CA PHE A 123 25.12 1.41 0.69
C PHE A 123 25.87 1.06 -0.59
N LEU A 124 26.62 2.03 -1.11
CA LEU A 124 27.39 1.87 -2.34
C LEU A 124 28.88 1.82 -2.04
N TYR A 125 29.57 0.90 -2.68
CA TYR A 125 31.03 0.89 -2.74
C TYR A 125 31.49 1.51 -4.05
N ARG A 126 32.50 2.38 -3.99
CA ARG A 126 33.06 3.00 -5.19
C ARG A 126 34.33 2.26 -5.60
N ASN A 127 34.34 1.70 -6.80
CA ASN A 127 35.51 1.07 -7.39
C ASN A 127 35.87 1.83 -8.68
N GLN A 128 36.93 2.64 -8.61
CA GLN A 128 37.36 3.54 -9.69
C GLN A 128 36.20 4.48 -10.12
N ASP A 129 35.73 4.31 -11.35
CA ASP A 129 34.69 5.15 -11.97
C ASP A 129 33.26 4.62 -11.80
N ASN A 130 33.10 3.44 -11.18
CA ASN A 130 31.78 2.81 -11.02
C ASN A 130 31.39 2.67 -9.56
N TYR A 131 30.07 2.56 -9.34
CA TYR A 131 29.49 2.21 -8.06
C TYR A 131 29.07 0.74 -8.06
N GLN A 132 29.10 0.12 -6.90
CA GLN A 132 28.53 -1.18 -6.64
C GLN A 132 27.55 -1.02 -5.50
N ARG A 133 26.26 -1.28 -5.75
CA ARG A 133 25.26 -1.31 -4.69
C ARG A 133 25.44 -2.60 -3.89
N LEU A 134 25.95 -2.44 -2.68
CA LEU A 134 26.20 -3.54 -1.74
C LEU A 134 24.90 -4.01 -1.10
N TYR A 135 24.11 -3.06 -0.60
CA TYR A 135 22.93 -3.38 0.19
C TYR A 135 21.90 -2.25 0.15
N THR A 136 20.62 -2.59 0.24
CA THR A 136 19.52 -1.64 0.46
C THR A 136 18.96 -1.86 1.85
N ALA A 137 18.95 -0.82 2.68
CA ALA A 137 18.31 -0.86 3.98
C ALA A 137 17.11 0.09 3.99
N SER A 138 16.09 -0.29 4.76
CA SER A 138 14.96 0.58 5.07
C SER A 138 14.67 0.50 6.56
N ALA A 139 14.18 1.61 7.10
CA ALA A 139 13.74 1.65 8.49
C ALA A 139 12.63 2.69 8.65
N THR A 140 11.70 2.35 9.54
CA THR A 140 10.66 3.27 9.97
C THR A 140 10.67 3.31 11.50
N ILE A 141 10.35 4.48 12.06
CA ILE A 141 10.16 4.69 13.49
C ILE A 141 8.91 5.52 13.66
N SER A 142 8.14 5.20 14.70
CA SER A 142 7.05 6.06 15.14
C SER A 142 7.01 6.15 16.64
N GLN A 143 6.81 7.38 17.12
CA GLN A 143 6.78 7.70 18.53
C GLN A 143 5.61 8.61 18.83
N GLY A 144 4.77 8.17 19.78
CA GLY A 144 3.70 8.99 20.32
C GLY A 144 4.24 10.07 21.27
N GLY A 145 3.48 11.15 21.49
CA GLY A 145 3.81 12.15 22.50
C GLY A 145 2.91 13.37 22.51
N LEU A 146 3.13 14.26 23.49
CA LEU A 146 2.49 15.59 23.56
C LEU A 146 3.15 16.60 22.62
N ASP A 147 4.43 16.41 22.32
CA ASP A 147 5.21 17.23 21.40
C ASP A 147 5.97 16.29 20.48
N VAL A 148 5.34 16.00 19.36
CA VAL A 148 5.86 15.06 18.38
C VAL A 148 6.77 15.76 17.39
N THR A 149 6.47 17.01 17.05
CA THR A 149 7.26 17.82 16.13
C THR A 149 8.72 17.90 16.55
N ASN A 150 9.00 18.11 17.83
CA ASN A 150 10.38 18.18 18.32
C ASN A 150 11.08 16.80 18.41
N LYS A 151 10.36 15.68 18.20
CA LYS A 151 10.94 14.34 18.20
C LYS A 151 11.47 13.91 16.83
N HIS A 152 11.19 14.64 15.75
CA HIS A 152 11.58 14.20 14.41
C HIS A 152 13.09 14.10 14.21
N ALA A 153 13.89 14.98 14.82
CA ALA A 153 15.35 14.84 14.79
C ALA A 153 15.80 13.50 15.37
N ALA A 154 15.24 13.11 16.52
CA ALA A 154 15.52 11.83 17.16
C ALA A 154 14.95 10.63 16.36
N ASN A 155 13.80 10.79 15.70
CA ASN A 155 13.23 9.74 14.85
C ASN A 155 14.09 9.50 13.60
N ILE A 156 14.54 10.56 12.93
CA ILE A 156 15.45 10.49 11.77
C ILE A 156 16.76 9.82 12.19
N SER A 157 17.33 10.25 13.31
CA SER A 157 18.52 9.64 13.91
C SER A 157 18.33 8.13 14.13
N LYS A 158 17.22 7.70 14.74
CA LYS A 158 16.93 6.28 14.99
C LYS A 158 16.69 5.44 13.73
N VAL A 159 16.06 5.98 12.68
CA VAL A 159 15.91 5.21 11.43
C VAL A 159 17.24 5.07 10.71
N LEU A 160 18.08 6.11 10.72
CA LEU A 160 19.42 6.04 10.14
C LEU A 160 20.30 5.04 10.91
N ASP A 161 20.25 5.07 12.25
CA ASP A 161 20.93 4.11 13.12
C ASP A 161 20.56 2.66 12.80
N LYS A 162 19.26 2.37 12.68
CA LYS A 162 18.77 1.04 12.29
C LYS A 162 19.32 0.59 10.95
N CYS A 163 19.37 1.48 9.95
CA CYS A 163 19.94 1.15 8.65
C CYS A 163 21.45 0.87 8.75
N LEU A 164 22.19 1.67 9.53
CA LEU A 164 23.63 1.49 9.74
C LEU A 164 23.96 0.20 10.49
N GLN A 165 23.22 -0.11 11.56
CA GLN A 165 23.33 -1.38 12.30
C GLN A 165 23.00 -2.59 11.43
N THR A 166 21.96 -2.48 10.61
CA THR A 166 21.57 -3.58 9.69
C THR A 166 22.66 -3.84 8.67
N PHE A 167 23.31 -2.78 8.16
CA PHE A 167 24.41 -2.92 7.21
C PHE A 167 25.70 -3.43 7.88
N SER A 168 26.04 -2.93 9.08
CA SER A 168 27.24 -3.36 9.81
C SER A 168 27.18 -4.83 10.25
N SER A 169 25.99 -5.40 10.39
CA SER A 169 25.81 -6.82 10.72
C SER A 169 25.96 -7.75 9.51
N LYS A 170 26.24 -7.24 8.30
CA LYS A 170 26.40 -8.04 7.09
C LYS A 170 27.88 -8.33 6.84
N ASP A 171 28.14 -9.48 6.22
CA ASP A 171 29.47 -9.81 5.73
C ASP A 171 29.78 -8.99 4.48
N PHE A 172 30.76 -8.08 4.58
CA PHE A 172 31.12 -7.18 3.48
C PHE A 172 31.60 -7.92 2.24
N THR A 173 32.32 -9.04 2.39
CA THR A 173 32.83 -9.85 1.27
C THR A 173 31.69 -10.48 0.49
N MET A 174 30.68 -11.01 1.20
CA MET A 174 29.48 -11.55 0.57
C MET A 174 28.67 -10.46 -0.14
N LEU A 175 28.51 -9.28 0.49
CA LEU A 175 27.81 -8.16 -0.13
C LEU A 175 28.50 -7.70 -1.41
N LEU A 176 29.83 -7.64 -1.43
CA LEU A 176 30.60 -7.28 -2.61
C LEU A 176 30.41 -8.30 -3.73
N ALA A 177 30.43 -9.60 -3.41
CA ALA A 177 30.23 -10.68 -4.37
C ALA A 177 28.81 -10.69 -4.98
N GLN A 178 27.81 -10.20 -4.25
CA GLN A 178 26.41 -10.11 -4.69
C GLN A 178 26.00 -8.71 -5.17
N SER A 179 26.96 -7.77 -5.21
CA SER A 179 26.67 -6.37 -5.49
C SER A 179 26.19 -6.16 -6.91
N VAL A 180 25.36 -5.13 -7.09
CA VAL A 180 24.88 -4.72 -8.41
C VAL A 180 25.73 -3.54 -8.89
N ALA A 181 26.44 -3.71 -10.00
CA ALA A 181 27.19 -2.62 -10.63
C ALA A 181 26.25 -1.52 -11.13
N LEU A 182 26.63 -0.28 -10.89
CA LEU A 182 25.94 0.93 -11.30
C LEU A 182 26.95 1.87 -11.95
N THR A 183 26.58 2.43 -13.10
CA THR A 183 27.27 3.59 -13.64
C THR A 183 27.12 4.79 -12.71
N GLU A 184 27.99 5.80 -12.82
CA GLU A 184 27.85 7.04 -12.06
C GLU A 184 26.47 7.71 -12.28
N ALA A 185 25.97 7.66 -13.51
CA ALA A 185 24.64 8.19 -13.85
C ALA A 185 23.52 7.42 -13.12
N GLU A 186 23.56 6.10 -13.09
CA GLU A 186 22.58 5.27 -12.37
C GLU A 186 22.69 5.42 -10.85
N ALA A 187 23.90 5.60 -10.32
CA ALA A 187 24.11 5.86 -8.90
C ALA A 187 23.44 7.16 -8.44
N LYS A 188 23.46 8.20 -9.29
CA LYS A 188 22.90 9.53 -9.01
C LYS A 188 21.49 9.75 -9.54
N ALA A 189 20.95 8.83 -10.33
CA ALA A 189 19.61 8.93 -10.90
C ALA A 189 18.55 8.94 -9.77
N PRO A 190 17.40 9.62 -9.98
CA PRO A 190 16.27 9.53 -9.07
C PRO A 190 15.87 8.08 -8.81
N TYR A 191 15.56 7.78 -7.55
CA TYR A 191 15.21 6.44 -7.14
C TYR A 191 13.82 6.06 -7.64
N ASP A 192 13.74 4.93 -8.33
CA ASP A 192 12.51 4.38 -8.86
C ASP A 192 12.02 3.21 -8.00
N ASN A 193 11.08 3.49 -7.09
CA ASN A 193 10.44 2.47 -6.25
C ASN A 193 9.77 1.38 -7.09
N SER A 194 9.24 1.71 -8.27
CA SER A 194 8.46 0.77 -9.09
C SER A 194 9.33 -0.37 -9.61
N ARG A 195 10.54 -0.05 -10.08
CA ARG A 195 11.53 -1.03 -10.55
C ARG A 195 11.95 -1.99 -9.45
N ILE A 196 12.14 -1.50 -8.23
CA ILE A 196 12.54 -2.35 -7.09
C ILE A 196 11.38 -3.20 -6.63
N THR A 197 10.19 -2.63 -6.56
CA THR A 197 8.99 -3.38 -6.16
C THR A 197 8.71 -4.52 -7.14
N ALA A 198 8.80 -4.26 -8.45
CA ALA A 198 8.65 -5.26 -9.49
C ALA A 198 9.74 -6.36 -9.45
N SER A 199 10.84 -6.15 -8.71
CA SER A 199 11.90 -7.15 -8.54
C SER A 199 11.67 -8.13 -7.39
N PHE A 200 10.69 -7.88 -6.51
CA PHE A 200 10.41 -8.80 -5.40
C PHE A 200 9.70 -10.06 -5.91
N PRO A 201 10.13 -11.27 -5.48
CA PRO A 201 9.49 -12.53 -5.88
C PRO A 201 7.97 -12.58 -5.71
N VAL A 202 7.43 -11.96 -4.65
CA VAL A 202 5.99 -11.88 -4.41
C VAL A 202 5.22 -11.11 -5.50
N MET A 203 5.88 -10.22 -6.24
CA MET A 203 5.29 -9.49 -7.36
C MET A 203 5.45 -10.20 -8.72
N GLN A 204 6.25 -11.27 -8.76
CA GLN A 204 6.61 -11.99 -9.99
C GLN A 204 5.95 -13.38 -10.09
N THR A 205 5.22 -13.79 -9.07
CA THR A 205 4.62 -15.11 -8.98
C THR A 205 3.12 -15.08 -9.24
N ASP A 206 2.63 -16.09 -9.96
CA ASP A 206 1.20 -16.39 -10.04
C ASP A 206 0.72 -17.26 -8.87
N ASN A 207 1.66 -17.86 -8.13
CA ASN A 207 1.39 -18.77 -7.01
C ASN A 207 2.15 -18.35 -5.75
N TYR A 208 1.42 -18.00 -4.69
CA TYR A 208 2.00 -17.66 -3.39
C TYR A 208 2.30 -18.92 -2.58
N THR A 209 3.45 -18.93 -1.91
CA THR A 209 3.86 -20.05 -1.05
C THR A 209 3.00 -20.04 0.20
N GLU A 210 2.14 -21.04 0.39
CA GLU A 210 1.29 -21.13 1.58
C GLU A 210 2.10 -21.16 2.88
N GLY A 211 1.63 -20.40 3.87
CA GLY A 211 2.32 -20.25 5.15
C GLY A 211 2.09 -18.89 5.78
N ILE A 212 2.70 -18.69 6.94
CA ILE A 212 2.65 -17.44 7.68
C ILE A 212 3.97 -16.71 7.51
N TYR A 213 3.89 -15.48 7.04
CA TYR A 213 5.02 -14.55 6.95
C TYR A 213 5.13 -13.81 8.28
N MET A 214 6.25 -13.98 8.97
CA MET A 214 6.56 -13.30 10.23
C MET A 214 7.14 -11.92 9.99
N THR A 215 7.72 -11.69 8.82
CA THR A 215 8.36 -10.43 8.45
C THR A 215 7.99 -10.01 7.04
N LEU A 216 8.19 -8.73 6.74
CA LEU A 216 8.06 -8.20 5.39
C LEU A 216 9.08 -8.80 4.42
N ASP A 217 10.29 -9.13 4.89
CA ASP A 217 11.32 -9.73 4.03
C ASP A 217 10.93 -11.15 3.60
N GLU A 218 10.36 -11.94 4.51
CA GLU A 218 9.74 -13.23 4.17
C GLU A 218 8.62 -13.08 3.14
N PHE A 219 7.77 -12.05 3.31
CA PHE A 219 6.69 -11.77 2.36
C PHE A 219 7.22 -11.39 0.98
N ARG A 220 8.17 -10.44 0.89
CA ARG A 220 8.81 -10.01 -0.37
C ARG A 220 9.44 -11.18 -1.10
N ALA A 221 10.13 -12.04 -0.36
CA ALA A 221 10.80 -13.22 -0.88
C ALA A 221 9.83 -14.36 -1.23
N ASN A 222 8.55 -14.26 -0.86
CA ASN A 222 7.57 -15.34 -0.95
C ASN A 222 8.04 -16.62 -0.24
N THR A 223 8.71 -16.46 0.90
CA THR A 223 9.27 -17.55 1.73
C THR A 223 8.75 -17.43 3.17
N PRO A 224 7.55 -17.95 3.48
CA PRO A 224 6.99 -17.85 4.83
C PRO A 224 7.84 -18.58 5.86
N GLY A 225 8.06 -17.95 7.02
CA GLY A 225 8.83 -18.55 8.13
C GLY A 225 8.12 -19.71 8.83
N ILE A 226 6.78 -19.84 8.67
CA ILE A 226 5.99 -20.96 9.20
C ILE A 226 5.19 -21.61 8.07
N THR A 227 5.59 -22.82 7.70
CA THR A 227 4.97 -23.61 6.61
C THR A 227 4.19 -24.82 7.09
N SER A 228 4.24 -25.14 8.39
CA SER A 228 3.55 -26.29 8.98
C SER A 228 3.15 -26.02 10.43
N GLY A 229 2.30 -26.88 10.99
CA GLY A 229 1.84 -26.73 12.38
C GLY A 229 0.93 -25.53 12.63
N TYR A 230 0.25 -25.05 11.60
CA TYR A 230 -0.72 -23.96 11.68
C TYR A 230 -2.06 -24.34 11.03
N GLU A 231 -3.10 -23.60 11.37
CA GLU A 231 -4.43 -23.70 10.77
C GLU A 231 -4.98 -22.28 10.49
N ILE A 232 -5.66 -22.10 9.36
CA ILE A 232 -6.39 -20.86 9.05
C ILE A 232 -7.85 -21.05 9.45
N LYS A 233 -8.28 -20.33 10.50
CA LYS A 233 -9.66 -20.44 11.01
C LYS A 233 -10.52 -19.35 10.44
N SER A 234 -11.70 -19.74 9.94
CA SER A 234 -12.80 -18.82 9.68
C SER A 234 -13.49 -18.49 11.01
N LYS A 235 -13.15 -17.34 11.61
CA LYS A 235 -13.75 -16.87 12.87
C LYS A 235 -13.90 -15.36 12.81
N SER A 236 -15.07 -14.88 12.38
CA SER A 236 -15.43 -13.48 12.60
C SER A 236 -15.63 -13.25 14.10
N ASN A 237 -14.60 -12.77 14.79
CA ASN A 237 -14.68 -12.41 16.21
C ASN A 237 -15.47 -11.10 16.41
N PHE A 238 -15.91 -10.47 15.33
CA PHE A 238 -16.65 -9.22 15.36
C PHE A 238 -18.15 -9.48 15.40
N LYS A 239 -18.86 -8.79 16.31
CA LYS A 239 -20.34 -8.86 16.41
C LYS A 239 -21.05 -8.37 15.14
N LYS A 240 -20.34 -7.63 14.28
CA LYS A 240 -20.80 -7.21 12.96
C LYS A 240 -19.73 -7.60 11.95
N PRO A 241 -20.10 -8.14 10.78
CA PRO A 241 -19.12 -8.42 9.74
C PRO A 241 -18.38 -7.14 9.38
N MET A 242 -17.04 -7.17 9.42
CA MET A 242 -16.25 -6.08 8.88
C MET A 242 -16.33 -6.14 7.37
N THR A 243 -16.42 -4.97 6.72
CA THR A 243 -16.32 -4.89 5.27
C THR A 243 -14.90 -5.32 4.90
N SER A 244 -14.77 -6.53 4.36
CA SER A 244 -13.56 -7.01 3.67
C SER A 244 -12.38 -7.44 4.55
N GLY A 245 -12.61 -7.86 5.80
CA GLY A 245 -11.52 -8.41 6.62
C GLY A 245 -11.99 -9.10 7.90
N GLY A 246 -11.04 -9.77 8.57
CA GLY A 246 -11.25 -10.39 9.87
C GLY A 246 -11.98 -11.74 9.87
N ASP A 247 -12.29 -12.28 8.69
CA ASP A 247 -12.89 -13.61 8.57
C ASP A 247 -11.87 -14.71 8.83
N LEU A 248 -10.63 -14.51 8.41
CA LEU A 248 -9.56 -15.50 8.54
C LEU A 248 -8.55 -15.09 9.61
N THR A 249 -8.09 -16.05 10.39
CA THR A 249 -7.01 -15.86 11.38
C THR A 249 -6.11 -17.08 11.44
N PRO A 250 -4.78 -16.93 11.30
CA PRO A 250 -3.84 -18.01 11.50
C PRO A 250 -3.70 -18.34 13.00
N VAL A 251 -3.72 -19.63 13.34
CA VAL A 251 -3.41 -20.14 14.68
C VAL A 251 -2.37 -21.23 14.59
N LEU A 252 -1.48 -21.31 15.58
CA LEU A 252 -0.56 -22.44 15.70
C LEU A 252 -1.25 -23.59 16.43
N LEU A 253 -1.01 -24.81 15.93
CA LEU A 253 -1.45 -26.06 16.55
C LEU A 253 -0.45 -26.42 17.67
N SER A 254 -0.89 -26.33 18.91
CA SER A 254 -0.12 -26.78 20.06
C SER A 254 -0.24 -28.30 20.24
N SER A 255 0.75 -28.94 20.85
CA SER A 255 0.73 -30.40 21.11
C SER A 255 -0.41 -30.85 22.03
N ASP A 256 -0.99 -29.93 22.81
CA ASP A 256 -2.18 -30.15 23.64
C ASP A 256 -3.51 -29.92 22.89
N GLY A 257 -3.45 -29.70 21.56
CA GLY A 257 -4.60 -29.44 20.71
C GLY A 257 -5.22 -28.05 20.88
N LYS A 258 -4.60 -27.15 21.66
CA LYS A 258 -5.10 -25.78 21.83
C LYS A 258 -4.56 -24.84 20.76
N ASP A 259 -5.45 -23.97 20.28
CA ASP A 259 -5.10 -22.86 19.38
C ASP A 259 -4.22 -21.84 20.10
N LYS A 260 -2.99 -21.64 19.62
CA LYS A 260 -2.18 -20.49 20.04
C LYS A 260 -2.30 -19.38 19.00
N LYS A 261 -2.91 -18.26 19.40
CA LYS A 261 -2.95 -17.05 18.57
C LYS A 261 -1.53 -16.55 18.29
N LEU A 262 -1.25 -16.26 17.03
CA LEU A 262 0.01 -15.68 16.61
C LEU A 262 -0.15 -14.16 16.55
N LYS A 263 0.27 -13.48 17.62
CA LYS A 263 0.07 -12.03 17.76
C LYS A 263 0.96 -11.22 16.81
N ASP A 264 2.12 -11.78 16.44
CA ASP A 264 3.18 -11.04 15.76
C ASP A 264 3.39 -11.49 14.30
N ALA A 265 2.45 -12.25 13.72
CA ALA A 265 2.49 -12.53 12.30
C ALA A 265 2.26 -11.26 11.49
N TRP A 266 3.09 -11.06 10.46
CA TRP A 266 2.99 -9.94 9.55
C TRP A 266 1.85 -10.16 8.54
N GLY A 267 1.70 -11.39 8.05
CA GLY A 267 0.67 -11.77 7.08
C GLY A 267 0.69 -13.28 6.82
N PHE A 268 -0.14 -13.77 5.91
CA PHE A 268 -0.13 -15.17 5.50
C PHE A 268 -0.63 -15.33 4.05
N ALA A 269 -0.27 -16.45 3.42
CA ALA A 269 -0.84 -16.91 2.16
C ALA A 269 -1.73 -18.12 2.42
N TYR A 270 -2.92 -18.14 1.82
CA TYR A 270 -3.87 -19.25 1.92
C TYR A 270 -4.73 -19.33 0.66
N ASN A 271 -4.84 -20.51 0.04
CA ASN A 271 -5.57 -20.72 -1.22
C ASN A 271 -5.17 -19.70 -2.30
N ASN A 272 -3.87 -19.50 -2.47
CA ASN A 272 -3.29 -18.51 -3.39
C ASN A 272 -3.77 -17.06 -3.19
N SER A 273 -4.24 -16.71 -1.99
CA SER A 273 -4.58 -15.34 -1.61
C SER A 273 -3.65 -14.86 -0.52
N LEU A 274 -3.23 -13.60 -0.60
CA LEU A 274 -2.38 -12.96 0.40
C LEU A 274 -3.22 -12.18 1.40
N TYR A 275 -2.79 -12.20 2.66
CA TYR A 275 -3.43 -11.46 3.74
C TYR A 275 -2.39 -10.71 4.55
N ILE A 276 -2.71 -9.46 4.91
CA ILE A 276 -1.88 -8.62 5.76
C ILE A 276 -2.51 -8.42 7.13
N ASN A 277 -1.70 -8.48 8.18
CA ASN A 277 -2.11 -8.09 9.51
C ASN A 277 -2.13 -6.55 9.62
N TYR A 278 -3.33 -6.00 9.80
CA TYR A 278 -3.55 -4.58 10.04
C TYR A 278 -4.34 -4.41 11.34
N TYR A 279 -3.66 -3.92 12.38
CA TYR A 279 -4.21 -3.79 13.74
C TYR A 279 -4.78 -5.08 14.34
N GLY A 280 -4.10 -6.22 14.11
CA GLY A 280 -4.52 -7.52 14.64
C GLY A 280 -5.66 -8.17 13.85
N VAL A 281 -6.06 -7.57 12.73
CA VAL A 281 -7.09 -8.08 11.80
C VAL A 281 -6.44 -8.34 10.46
N TYR A 282 -6.77 -9.48 9.86
CA TYR A 282 -6.22 -9.84 8.56
C TYR A 282 -7.13 -9.40 7.42
N PHE A 283 -6.56 -8.67 6.47
CA PHE A 283 -7.25 -8.18 5.27
C PHE A 283 -6.64 -8.81 4.02
N PRO A 284 -7.46 -9.20 3.04
CA PRO A 284 -6.96 -9.70 1.77
C PRO A 284 -6.21 -8.58 1.04
N LEU A 285 -5.04 -8.92 0.50
CA LEU A 285 -4.24 -8.06 -0.37
C LEU A 285 -4.61 -8.35 -1.84
N ALA A 286 -4.80 -7.29 -2.61
CA ALA A 286 -4.96 -7.35 -4.06
C ALA A 286 -3.77 -6.66 -4.73
N SER A 287 -3.16 -7.29 -5.74
CA SER A 287 -2.10 -6.65 -6.53
C SER A 287 -2.70 -5.72 -7.58
N ASN A 288 -2.10 -4.54 -7.76
CA ASN A 288 -2.41 -3.65 -8.89
C ASN A 288 -1.27 -3.61 -9.94
N GLY A 289 -0.34 -4.56 -9.87
CA GLY A 289 0.86 -4.64 -10.72
C GLY A 289 2.03 -3.77 -10.25
N GLN A 290 1.80 -2.78 -9.38
CA GLN A 290 2.85 -1.95 -8.80
C GLN A 290 3.01 -2.17 -7.30
N ASN A 291 1.92 -2.35 -6.57
CA ASN A 291 1.87 -2.54 -5.12
C ASN A 291 0.72 -3.49 -4.77
N PHE A 292 0.62 -3.82 -3.49
CA PHE A 292 -0.58 -4.45 -2.93
C PHE A 292 -1.50 -3.41 -2.30
N LEU A 293 -2.80 -3.61 -2.45
CA LEU A 293 -3.87 -2.81 -1.89
C LEU A 293 -4.74 -3.67 -0.97
N PHE A 294 -5.38 -3.06 0.02
CA PHE A 294 -6.48 -3.68 0.74
C PHE A 294 -7.52 -2.65 1.18
N VAL A 295 -8.71 -3.13 1.51
CA VAL A 295 -9.79 -2.29 2.04
C VAL A 295 -9.93 -2.55 3.52
N GLY A 296 -9.69 -1.51 4.31
CA GLY A 296 -9.72 -1.58 5.76
C GLY A 296 -10.69 -0.56 6.36
N PRO A 297 -10.88 -0.59 7.69
CA PRO A 297 -11.59 0.47 8.38
C PRO A 297 -10.85 1.81 8.15
N PRO A 298 -11.55 2.94 8.03
CA PRO A 298 -10.90 4.23 7.87
C PRO A 298 -10.10 4.57 9.14
N LEU A 299 -8.95 5.21 8.96
CA LEU A 299 -8.27 5.88 10.06
C LEU A 299 -9.16 7.02 10.57
N ALA A 300 -9.30 7.15 11.89
CA ALA A 300 -10.07 8.24 12.49
C ALA A 300 -9.45 9.59 12.06
N SER A 301 -10.10 10.29 11.14
CA SER A 301 -9.86 11.72 10.93
C SER A 301 -10.42 12.44 12.16
N GLY A 302 -9.58 13.16 12.89
CA GLY A 302 -9.99 13.84 14.11
C GLY A 302 -11.19 14.77 13.85
N THR A 303 -12.37 14.42 14.37
CA THR A 303 -13.44 15.38 14.78
C THR A 303 -14.66 14.74 15.46
N GLY A 304 -14.86 13.42 15.49
CA GLY A 304 -16.07 12.93 16.16
C GLY A 304 -16.14 11.42 16.40
N ALA A 305 -15.77 11.05 17.63
CA ALA A 305 -15.90 9.74 18.26
C ALA A 305 -15.13 8.58 17.61
N VAL A 306 -14.32 7.87 18.42
CA VAL A 306 -14.41 6.40 18.59
C VAL A 306 -13.39 5.83 19.60
N ALA A 307 -13.86 4.75 20.25
CA ALA A 307 -13.36 3.91 21.32
C ALA A 307 -11.97 3.26 21.12
N ALA A 308 -11.13 3.39 22.15
CA ALA A 308 -9.81 2.77 22.29
C ALA A 308 -9.86 1.23 22.26
N GLY A 309 -9.00 0.59 21.45
CA GLY A 309 -8.84 -0.86 21.48
C GLY A 309 -7.69 -1.40 20.63
N ALA A 310 -6.70 -1.96 21.33
CA ALA A 310 -5.66 -2.92 20.93
C ALA A 310 -4.44 -2.45 20.11
N ALA A 311 -3.28 -2.77 20.68
CA ALA A 311 -1.95 -2.69 20.11
C ALA A 311 -1.46 -4.07 19.62
N VAL A 312 -0.49 -4.02 18.71
CA VAL A 312 0.51 -5.05 18.33
C VAL A 312 0.12 -6.07 17.25
N GLY A 313 0.99 -6.13 16.22
CA GLY A 313 1.15 -7.26 15.29
C GLY A 313 1.36 -6.83 13.84
N GLY A 314 2.60 -6.62 13.40
CA GLY A 314 2.95 -6.17 12.04
C GLY A 314 3.99 -5.05 12.09
N ILE A 315 5.22 -5.36 11.69
CA ILE A 315 6.43 -4.57 11.91
C ILE A 315 6.31 -3.16 11.29
N ILE A 316 6.19 -2.17 12.20
CA ILE A 316 6.60 -0.76 12.10
C ILE A 316 5.71 0.16 11.23
N GLY A 317 5.19 1.29 11.73
CA GLY A 317 5.55 1.99 12.95
C GLY A 317 4.48 3.00 13.32
N GLY A 318 3.85 2.73 14.46
CA GLY A 318 3.03 3.65 15.22
C GLY A 318 2.08 2.84 16.07
N ALA A 319 2.18 2.98 17.39
CA ALA A 319 1.02 2.73 18.23
C ALA A 319 -0.02 3.81 17.89
N ILE A 320 -0.65 3.71 16.73
CA ILE A 320 -1.90 4.40 16.50
C ILE A 320 -2.86 3.64 17.41
N ALA A 321 -3.00 4.15 18.64
CA ALA A 321 -4.14 3.87 19.50
C ALA A 321 -5.39 4.53 18.87
N GLY A 322 -5.65 4.19 17.61
CA GLY A 322 -6.81 4.58 16.85
C GLY A 322 -7.80 3.46 17.01
N GLY A 323 -8.82 3.69 17.83
CA GLY A 323 -10.01 2.88 17.77
C GLY A 323 -10.48 2.75 16.32
N ILE A 324 -10.73 1.52 15.87
CA ILE A 324 -11.47 1.26 14.64
C ILE A 324 -12.76 2.08 14.72
N VAL A 325 -12.87 3.15 13.92
CA VAL A 325 -14.04 4.05 13.87
C VAL A 325 -15.30 3.19 13.75
N ALA A 326 -16.36 3.56 14.46
CA ALA A 326 -17.63 2.85 14.51
C ALA A 326 -18.04 2.37 13.11
N ALA A 327 -18.70 1.21 13.04
CA ALA A 327 -19.12 0.50 11.82
C ALA A 327 -19.92 1.33 10.78
N THR A 328 -20.13 2.62 11.02
CA THR A 328 -20.75 3.61 10.13
C THR A 328 -19.75 4.38 9.26
N ALA A 329 -18.46 4.38 9.58
CA ALA A 329 -17.46 5.07 8.77
C ALA A 329 -17.14 4.27 7.50
N LYS A 330 -17.06 4.95 6.35
CA LYS A 330 -16.80 4.29 5.06
C LYS A 330 -15.41 3.63 5.08
N PRO A 331 -15.29 2.37 4.66
CA PRO A 331 -14.00 1.74 4.43
C PRO A 331 -13.06 2.60 3.58
N ALA A 332 -11.76 2.51 3.84
CA ALA A 332 -10.72 3.19 3.08
C ALA A 332 -9.85 2.16 2.35
N VAL A 333 -9.35 2.54 1.17
CA VAL A 333 -8.31 1.76 0.48
C VAL A 333 -6.95 2.16 1.01
N TYR A 334 -6.15 1.16 1.31
CA TYR A 334 -4.77 1.29 1.75
C TYR A 334 -3.84 0.66 0.72
N SER A 335 -2.67 1.27 0.55
CA SER A 335 -1.57 0.72 -0.23
C SER A 335 -0.43 0.29 0.69
N LEU A 336 0.15 -0.86 0.40
CA LEU A 336 1.38 -1.38 1.02
C LEU A 336 2.59 -0.98 0.17
N ASP A 337 3.45 -0.12 0.71
CA ASP A 337 4.76 0.17 0.14
C ASP A 337 5.68 -1.03 0.39
N LEU A 338 5.94 -1.81 -0.66
CA LEU A 338 6.78 -3.00 -0.54
C LEU A 338 8.25 -2.69 -0.29
N VAL A 339 8.72 -1.45 -0.32
CA VAL A 339 10.12 -1.10 0.00
C VAL A 339 10.28 -0.73 1.47
N THR A 340 9.25 -0.17 2.11
CA THR A 340 9.32 0.25 3.52
C THR A 340 8.44 -0.55 4.47
N GLY A 341 7.45 -1.28 3.95
CA GLY A 341 6.41 -1.94 4.74
C GLY A 341 5.30 -1.01 5.20
N ILE A 342 5.36 0.27 4.82
CA ILE A 342 4.37 1.25 5.27
C ILE A 342 3.04 0.99 4.58
N ILE A 343 2.00 1.05 5.39
CA ILE A 343 0.62 1.04 4.95
C ILE A 343 0.11 2.47 5.04
N ALA A 344 -0.29 3.04 3.90
CA ALA A 344 -0.84 4.39 3.82
C ALA A 344 -2.18 4.37 3.10
N PRO A 345 -3.12 5.29 3.43
CA PRO A 345 -4.31 5.49 2.62
C PRO A 345 -3.89 5.79 1.18
N ASP A 346 -4.49 5.10 0.22
CA ASP A 346 -4.26 5.39 -1.20
C ASP A 346 -4.95 6.71 -1.56
N LYS A 347 -4.17 7.80 -1.65
CA LYS A 347 -4.72 9.13 -1.94
C LYS A 347 -5.41 9.19 -3.30
N SER A 348 -4.84 8.53 -4.31
CA SER A 348 -5.43 8.55 -5.66
C SER A 348 -6.83 7.94 -5.67
N TYR A 349 -7.01 6.87 -4.90
CA TYR A 349 -8.29 6.21 -4.73
C TYR A 349 -9.24 7.04 -3.85
N ASN A 350 -8.77 7.52 -2.71
CA ASN A 350 -9.61 8.21 -1.72
C ASN A 350 -9.99 9.63 -2.15
N ASP A 351 -9.11 10.38 -2.80
CA ASP A 351 -9.41 11.72 -3.34
C ASP A 351 -10.46 11.62 -4.46
N ALA A 352 -10.41 10.56 -5.27
CA ALA A 352 -11.44 10.25 -6.26
C ALA A 352 -12.80 9.92 -5.62
N GLN A 353 -12.83 9.49 -4.35
CA GLN A 353 -14.08 9.30 -3.58
C GLN A 353 -14.63 10.64 -3.07
N GLU A 354 -13.78 11.52 -2.54
CA GLU A 354 -14.20 12.81 -1.97
C GLU A 354 -14.67 13.82 -3.03
N GLN A 355 -13.93 13.96 -4.14
CA GLN A 355 -14.27 14.94 -5.19
C GLN A 355 -15.57 14.66 -5.91
N ASN A 356 -16.08 13.43 -5.82
CA ASN A 356 -17.26 12.97 -6.55
C ASN A 356 -18.53 12.88 -5.69
N GLY A 357 -18.54 13.45 -4.48
CA GLY A 357 -19.73 13.69 -3.64
C GLY A 357 -20.84 12.65 -3.79
N GLU A 358 -20.79 11.59 -2.99
CA GLU A 358 -21.71 10.44 -3.04
C GLU A 358 -21.53 9.51 -4.25
N THR A 359 -20.56 8.60 -4.18
CA THR A 359 -20.71 7.30 -4.84
C THR A 359 -20.25 6.22 -3.87
N ASN A 360 -21.10 5.25 -3.59
CA ASN A 360 -20.76 4.14 -2.72
C ASN A 360 -19.63 3.32 -3.35
N ILE A 361 -18.82 2.70 -2.49
CA ILE A 361 -17.69 1.81 -2.82
C ILE A 361 -18.13 0.53 -3.58
N THR A 362 -19.41 0.46 -3.95
CA THR A 362 -20.14 -0.65 -4.59
C THR A 362 -20.37 -0.46 -6.10
N ASP A 363 -19.86 0.61 -6.72
CA ASP A 363 -20.27 0.97 -8.09
C ASP A 363 -19.49 0.25 -9.20
N THR A 364 -18.60 -0.69 -8.86
CA THR A 364 -18.14 -1.63 -9.88
C THR A 364 -19.29 -2.59 -10.17
N LYS A 365 -19.83 -2.52 -11.38
CA LYS A 365 -20.94 -3.37 -11.79
C LYS A 365 -20.44 -4.41 -12.77
N LEU A 366 -20.70 -5.68 -12.53
CA LEU A 366 -20.53 -6.74 -13.53
C LEU A 366 -21.90 -7.08 -14.09
N ILE A 367 -22.05 -6.97 -15.41
CA ILE A 367 -23.21 -7.43 -16.16
C ILE A 367 -22.78 -8.61 -17.02
N LEU A 368 -23.14 -9.80 -16.57
CA LEU A 368 -22.99 -11.03 -17.34
C LEU A 368 -24.30 -11.27 -18.09
N TYR A 369 -24.28 -11.30 -19.42
CA TYR A 369 -25.50 -11.35 -20.23
C TYR A 369 -25.39 -12.30 -21.41
N ARG A 370 -26.55 -12.73 -21.93
CA ARG A 370 -26.66 -13.59 -23.10
C ARG A 370 -27.74 -13.08 -24.04
N SER A 371 -27.38 -12.90 -25.32
CA SER A 371 -28.32 -12.45 -26.36
C SER A 371 -29.47 -13.45 -26.55
N ALA A 372 -30.62 -12.98 -27.04
CA ALA A 372 -31.69 -13.87 -27.51
C ALA A 372 -31.54 -14.21 -29.01
N LYS A 373 -30.86 -13.36 -29.78
CA LYS A 373 -30.73 -13.48 -31.23
C LYS A 373 -29.47 -14.28 -31.60
N GLY A 374 -29.64 -15.34 -32.38
CA GLY A 374 -28.54 -16.18 -32.87
C GLY A 374 -28.00 -17.16 -31.82
N GLU A 375 -28.79 -17.47 -30.81
CA GLU A 375 -28.40 -18.24 -29.63
C GLU A 375 -29.27 -19.50 -29.49
N LYS A 376 -28.67 -20.63 -29.09
CA LYS A 376 -29.39 -21.89 -28.84
C LYS A 376 -30.31 -21.76 -27.63
N ALA A 377 -31.45 -22.45 -27.64
CA ALA A 377 -32.46 -22.33 -26.58
C ALA A 377 -32.03 -22.85 -25.19
N MET A 378 -31.04 -23.75 -25.12
CA MET A 378 -30.56 -24.34 -23.86
C MET A 378 -29.82 -23.32 -22.99
N PRO A 379 -29.90 -23.42 -21.64
CA PRO A 379 -29.15 -22.55 -20.74
C PRO A 379 -27.64 -22.77 -20.87
N VAL A 380 -26.86 -21.75 -20.53
CA VAL A 380 -25.42 -21.89 -20.30
C VAL A 380 -25.15 -21.83 -18.80
N HIS A 381 -24.44 -22.83 -18.28
CA HIS A 381 -24.02 -22.91 -16.89
C HIS A 381 -22.72 -22.11 -16.70
N VAL A 382 -22.75 -21.11 -15.81
CA VAL A 382 -21.62 -20.24 -15.49
C VAL A 382 -21.33 -20.27 -13.99
N LYS A 383 -20.05 -20.11 -13.62
CA LYS A 383 -19.62 -19.91 -12.24
C LYS A 383 -19.12 -18.48 -12.08
N VAL A 384 -19.68 -17.72 -11.14
CA VAL A 384 -19.13 -16.42 -10.74
C VAL A 384 -18.59 -16.56 -9.32
N ASN A 385 -17.28 -16.38 -9.16
CA ASN A 385 -16.56 -16.62 -7.89
C ASN A 385 -16.90 -18.00 -7.29
N GLY A 386 -16.94 -19.03 -8.15
CA GLY A 386 -17.29 -20.40 -7.76
C GLY A 386 -18.79 -20.68 -7.55
N VAL A 387 -19.66 -19.67 -7.62
CA VAL A 387 -21.11 -19.83 -7.45
C VAL A 387 -21.78 -20.09 -8.80
N GLU A 388 -22.42 -21.24 -8.92
CA GLU A 388 -23.13 -21.65 -10.14
C GLU A 388 -24.41 -20.82 -10.40
N ARG A 389 -24.62 -20.51 -11.68
CA ARG A 389 -25.77 -19.79 -12.23
C ARG A 389 -26.11 -20.33 -13.62
N ASP A 390 -27.38 -20.29 -13.96
CA ASP A 390 -27.87 -20.59 -15.30
C ASP A 390 -28.18 -19.29 -16.03
N LEU A 391 -27.80 -19.20 -17.30
CA LEU A 391 -28.03 -18.05 -18.14
C LEU A 391 -28.78 -18.45 -19.41
N ASN A 392 -30.09 -18.19 -19.45
CA ASN A 392 -30.92 -18.46 -20.63
C ASN A 392 -30.74 -17.38 -21.71
N PRO A 393 -31.13 -17.65 -22.97
CA PRO A 393 -31.11 -16.62 -24.02
C PRO A 393 -32.00 -15.44 -23.67
N GLY A 394 -31.46 -14.22 -23.75
CA GLY A 394 -32.20 -13.01 -23.37
C GLY A 394 -32.25 -12.75 -21.87
N GLU A 395 -31.33 -13.31 -21.10
CA GLU A 395 -31.16 -13.03 -19.68
C GLU A 395 -29.86 -12.29 -19.38
N MET A 396 -29.84 -11.67 -18.20
CA MET A 396 -28.66 -11.02 -17.65
C MET A 396 -28.61 -11.21 -16.14
N ILE A 397 -27.41 -11.27 -15.60
CA ILE A 397 -27.09 -11.27 -14.18
C ILE A 397 -26.35 -9.98 -13.90
N GLU A 398 -26.86 -9.19 -12.95
CA GLU A 398 -26.20 -7.99 -12.47
C GLU A 398 -25.58 -8.26 -11.10
N LEU A 399 -24.28 -8.02 -10.98
CA LEU A 399 -23.53 -8.14 -9.75
C LEU A 399 -22.87 -6.80 -9.42
N TYR A 400 -22.90 -6.42 -8.15
CA TYR A 400 -22.18 -5.26 -7.66
C TYR A 400 -20.93 -5.79 -6.96
N LEU A 401 -19.78 -5.53 -7.59
CA LEU A 401 -18.48 -5.99 -7.14
C LEU A 401 -17.91 -4.96 -6.17
N SER A 402 -17.36 -5.45 -5.07
CA SER A 402 -16.64 -4.57 -4.16
C SER A 402 -15.23 -4.34 -4.72
N ALA A 403 -14.75 -3.10 -4.70
CA ALA A 403 -13.33 -2.81 -4.96
C ALA A 403 -12.37 -3.53 -3.98
N ALA A 404 -12.92 -4.09 -2.90
CA ALA A 404 -12.20 -4.90 -1.93
C ALA A 404 -12.12 -6.39 -2.27
N GLU A 405 -12.88 -6.88 -3.25
CA GLU A 405 -12.76 -8.26 -3.70
C GLU A 405 -11.46 -8.39 -4.50
N ALA A 406 -10.62 -9.35 -4.10
CA ALA A 406 -9.28 -9.53 -4.66
C ALA A 406 -9.33 -9.67 -6.19
N GLU A 407 -10.29 -10.44 -6.69
CA GLU A 407 -10.49 -10.72 -8.10
C GLU A 407 -11.90 -11.31 -8.28
N THR A 408 -12.60 -10.95 -9.37
CA THR A 408 -13.86 -11.58 -9.76
C THR A 408 -13.63 -12.48 -10.96
N ILE A 409 -13.86 -13.78 -10.79
CA ILE A 409 -13.65 -14.78 -11.83
C ILE A 409 -15.00 -15.28 -12.33
N VAL A 410 -15.20 -15.22 -13.65
CA VAL A 410 -16.38 -15.74 -14.35
C VAL A 410 -15.96 -16.87 -15.27
N CYS A 411 -16.41 -18.09 -15.01
CA CYS A 411 -16.07 -19.28 -15.80
C CYS A 411 -17.30 -19.94 -16.40
N LEU A 412 -17.11 -20.73 -17.47
CA LEU A 412 -18.10 -21.72 -17.89
C LEU A 412 -18.01 -22.96 -17.00
N SER A 413 -19.13 -23.50 -16.54
CA SER A 413 -19.11 -24.68 -15.65
C SER A 413 -18.58 -25.95 -16.33
N GLU A 414 -18.76 -26.07 -17.65
CA GLU A 414 -18.33 -27.24 -18.44
C GLU A 414 -16.89 -27.11 -18.98
N ASP A 415 -16.29 -25.91 -18.88
CA ASP A 415 -14.96 -25.61 -19.41
C ASP A 415 -14.28 -24.59 -18.49
N GLU A 416 -13.76 -25.05 -17.35
CA GLU A 416 -13.05 -24.22 -16.37
C GLU A 416 -11.74 -23.64 -16.93
N SER A 417 -11.32 -24.03 -18.14
CA SER A 417 -10.24 -23.35 -18.86
C SER A 417 -10.70 -22.05 -19.53
N ASN A 418 -12.02 -21.83 -19.65
CA ASN A 418 -12.65 -20.65 -20.23
C ASN A 418 -13.20 -19.74 -19.12
N CYS A 419 -12.29 -19.00 -18.48
CA CYS A 419 -12.60 -18.02 -17.45
C CYS A 419 -12.18 -16.61 -17.85
N ILE A 420 -12.94 -15.61 -17.42
CA ILE A 420 -12.58 -14.20 -17.47
C ILE A 420 -12.34 -13.74 -16.05
N SER A 421 -11.17 -13.13 -15.84
CA SER A 421 -10.79 -12.57 -14.56
C SER A 421 -10.83 -11.05 -14.58
N LEU A 422 -11.50 -10.47 -13.59
CA LEU A 422 -11.75 -9.04 -13.50
C LEU A 422 -11.30 -8.51 -12.14
N LEU A 423 -10.43 -7.50 -12.15
CA LEU A 423 -10.14 -6.71 -10.94
C LEU A 423 -11.21 -5.61 -10.80
N PRO A 424 -12.01 -5.58 -9.73
CA PRO A 424 -13.05 -4.58 -9.58
C PRO A 424 -12.49 -3.16 -9.52
N ALA A 425 -12.65 -2.41 -10.60
CA ALA A 425 -12.24 -1.00 -10.67
C ALA A 425 -13.43 -0.10 -10.40
N GLY A 426 -13.33 0.76 -9.39
CA GLY A 426 -14.43 1.64 -8.97
C GLY A 426 -15.05 2.39 -10.15
N LYS A 427 -16.39 2.42 -10.21
CA LYS A 427 -17.20 3.06 -11.28
C LYS A 427 -17.04 2.46 -12.68
N LYS A 428 -16.37 1.31 -12.82
CA LYS A 428 -16.35 0.56 -14.08
C LYS A 428 -17.53 -0.41 -14.11
N THR A 429 -18.26 -0.39 -15.21
CA THR A 429 -19.18 -1.48 -15.53
C THR A 429 -18.49 -2.45 -16.48
N TYR A 430 -18.29 -3.67 -16.03
CA TYR A 430 -17.81 -4.78 -16.82
C TYR A 430 -18.99 -5.44 -17.52
N TYR A 431 -18.84 -5.71 -18.81
CA TYR A 431 -19.84 -6.40 -19.60
C TYR A 431 -19.21 -7.69 -20.11
N ILE A 432 -19.75 -8.83 -19.66
CA ILE A 432 -19.34 -10.13 -20.16
C ILE A 432 -20.50 -10.71 -20.97
N ALA A 433 -20.26 -10.92 -22.27
CA ALA A 433 -21.17 -11.63 -23.15
C ALA A 433 -20.90 -13.13 -23.05
N CYS A 434 -21.95 -13.90 -22.79
CA CYS A 434 -21.97 -15.34 -22.88
C CYS A 434 -22.65 -15.74 -24.19
N ASN A 435 -21.98 -16.52 -25.03
CA ASN A 435 -22.49 -16.91 -26.35
C ASN A 435 -22.54 -18.43 -26.51
N LEU A 436 -23.59 -18.92 -27.16
CA LEU A 436 -23.80 -20.30 -27.58
C LEU A 436 -24.56 -20.28 -28.91
N ASN A 437 -23.79 -20.13 -29.99
CA ASN A 437 -24.28 -19.82 -31.34
C ASN A 437 -25.17 -20.93 -31.92
N ASP A 438 -26.32 -20.55 -32.49
CA ASP A 438 -27.27 -21.48 -33.12
C ASP A 438 -26.79 -22.06 -34.46
N LYS A 439 -25.87 -21.37 -35.14
CA LYS A 439 -25.30 -21.79 -36.44
C LYS A 439 -24.16 -22.79 -36.29
N THR A 440 -23.59 -22.94 -35.09
CA THR A 440 -22.50 -23.90 -34.86
C THR A 440 -23.08 -25.26 -34.48
N THR A 441 -22.55 -26.32 -35.09
CA THR A 441 -22.93 -27.70 -34.75
C THR A 441 -22.45 -28.09 -33.35
N THR A 442 -21.44 -27.41 -32.82
CA THR A 442 -20.92 -27.61 -31.47
C THR A 442 -21.80 -26.92 -30.42
N ASN A 443 -22.01 -27.56 -29.27
CA ASN A 443 -22.66 -26.96 -28.09
C ASN A 443 -21.64 -26.28 -27.17
N LYS A 444 -20.58 -25.69 -27.74
CA LYS A 444 -19.53 -25.05 -26.96
C LYS A 444 -19.89 -23.59 -26.71
N ALA A 445 -20.14 -23.24 -25.45
CA ALA A 445 -20.32 -21.86 -25.04
C ALA A 445 -18.99 -21.10 -24.99
N SER A 446 -19.04 -19.76 -25.04
CA SER A 446 -17.89 -18.88 -24.84
C SER A 446 -18.24 -17.67 -24.00
N LEU A 447 -17.26 -17.18 -23.24
CA LEU A 447 -17.31 -15.90 -22.54
C LEU A 447 -16.44 -14.89 -23.27
N GLN A 448 -16.89 -13.63 -23.34
CA GLN A 448 -16.14 -12.54 -23.93
C GLN A 448 -16.40 -11.24 -23.16
N GLU A 449 -15.35 -10.57 -22.68
CA GLU A 449 -15.47 -9.18 -22.22
C GLU A 449 -15.72 -8.29 -23.44
N VAL A 450 -16.78 -7.48 -23.38
CA VAL A 450 -17.15 -6.56 -24.46
C VAL A 450 -16.96 -5.12 -24.00
N ASP A 451 -16.72 -4.23 -24.96
CA ASP A 451 -16.66 -2.81 -24.67
C ASP A 451 -18.00 -2.28 -24.15
N LYS A 452 -17.92 -1.19 -23.39
CA LYS A 452 -19.07 -0.56 -22.73
C LYS A 452 -20.20 -0.22 -23.71
N ALA A 453 -19.88 0.34 -24.88
CA ALA A 453 -20.90 0.80 -25.82
C ALA A 453 -21.70 -0.38 -26.39
N LYS A 454 -21.00 -1.46 -26.75
CA LYS A 454 -21.63 -2.72 -27.17
C LYS A 454 -22.44 -3.37 -26.05
N GLY A 455 -21.85 -3.49 -24.86
CA GLY A 455 -22.52 -4.08 -23.70
C GLY A 455 -23.82 -3.37 -23.33
N GLU A 456 -23.81 -2.04 -23.26
CA GLU A 456 -25.01 -1.23 -23.00
C GLU A 456 -26.10 -1.42 -24.06
N TYR A 457 -25.70 -1.48 -25.33
CA TYR A 457 -26.64 -1.71 -26.44
C TYR A 457 -27.32 -3.08 -26.33
N ASP A 458 -26.54 -4.14 -26.13
CA ASP A 458 -27.06 -5.51 -26.05
C ASP A 458 -27.98 -5.68 -24.83
N VAL A 459 -27.56 -5.19 -23.66
CA VAL A 459 -28.34 -5.24 -22.40
C VAL A 459 -29.65 -4.46 -22.53
N LYS A 460 -29.64 -3.29 -23.18
CA LYS A 460 -30.87 -2.52 -23.44
C LYS A 460 -31.85 -3.30 -24.32
N GLY A 461 -31.35 -4.06 -25.30
CA GLY A 461 -32.15 -4.96 -26.12
C GLY A 461 -32.83 -6.06 -25.31
N ILE A 462 -32.10 -6.67 -24.38
CA ILE A 462 -32.60 -7.69 -23.44
C ILE A 462 -33.72 -7.10 -22.57
N VAL A 463 -33.45 -5.98 -21.89
CA VAL A 463 -34.42 -5.31 -21.00
C VAL A 463 -35.69 -4.91 -21.76
N PHE A 464 -35.56 -4.44 -23.00
CA PHE A 464 -36.71 -4.10 -23.84
C PHE A 464 -37.55 -5.33 -24.18
N ALA A 465 -36.92 -6.45 -24.53
CA ALA A 465 -37.62 -7.70 -24.84
C ALA A 465 -38.38 -8.25 -23.62
N GLN A 466 -37.73 -8.27 -22.44
CA GLN A 466 -38.35 -8.70 -21.18
C GLN A 466 -39.56 -7.82 -20.82
N LYS A 467 -39.43 -6.49 -20.93
CA LYS A 467 -40.55 -5.55 -20.71
C LYS A 467 -41.72 -5.74 -21.68
N LYS A 468 -41.46 -6.19 -22.91
CA LYS A 468 -42.50 -6.48 -23.90
C LYS A 468 -43.22 -7.79 -23.58
N GLN A 469 -42.51 -8.78 -23.06
CA GLN A 469 -43.09 -10.06 -22.64
C GLN A 469 -43.96 -9.92 -21.40
N SER A 470 -43.56 -9.12 -20.41
CA SER A 470 -44.34 -8.92 -19.17
C SER A 470 -45.66 -8.15 -19.35
N LYS A 471 -45.89 -7.56 -20.52
CA LYS A 471 -47.14 -6.86 -20.87
C LYS A 471 -48.14 -7.74 -21.62
N LYS A 472 -47.74 -8.94 -22.03
CA LYS A 472 -48.61 -9.95 -22.62
C LYS A 472 -49.09 -10.88 -21.53
#